data_AF-A0A5N8Z4F7-F1
#
_entry.id   AF-A0A5N8Z4F7-F1
#
_cell.length_a   1.000
_cell.length_b   1.000
_cell.length_c   1.000
_cell.angle_alpha   90.00
_cell.angle_beta   90.00
_cell.angle_gamma   90.00
#
_symmetry.space_group_name_H-M   'P 1'
#
loop_
_entity.id
_entity.type
_entity.pdbx_description
1 polymer ?
#
loop_
_entity_poly.entity_id
_entity_poly.type
_entity_poly.pdbx_seq_one_letter_code
_entity_poly.pdbx_strand_id
1 'polypeptide(L)'
;MPAILCPNCHKLISSNEGRCPFCGQVKPGMWGLTSQFRKLGLEINFPYVITVVCGFLYVLGLVMDPDAIFQSFDLFRFLSPSGSVTLQMGMTGVVPVMLQGHWWTLITAIYLHGGLLHILFNMMWVRQLGPMVSELFGPFRLFIIFSVSGITGFIASVLMGTAYTLGASGSIFGLLAAAIVYG
;
A
#
# COMPACT_ATOMS: atom_id res chain seq x y z
N MET A 1 21.26 -23.46 0.18
CA MET A 1 21.28 -22.00 0.42
C MET A 1 20.36 -21.35 -0.60
N PRO A 2 19.45 -20.43 -0.21
CA PRO A 2 18.55 -19.81 -1.18
C PRO A 2 19.34 -18.92 -2.15
N ALA A 3 19.09 -19.10 -3.44
CA ALA A 3 19.62 -18.24 -4.49
C ALA A 3 18.76 -16.99 -4.61
N ILE A 4 19.40 -15.85 -4.89
CA ILE A 4 18.74 -14.55 -5.15
C ILE A 4 19.34 -13.92 -6.40
N LEU A 5 18.58 -13.03 -7.04
CA LEU A 5 19.13 -12.14 -8.06
C LEU A 5 19.84 -10.97 -7.37
N CYS A 6 21.08 -10.67 -7.79
CA CYS A 6 21.78 -9.49 -7.30
C CYS A 6 21.02 -8.21 -7.71
N PRO A 7 20.69 -7.29 -6.79
CA PRO A 7 19.89 -6.10 -7.10
C PRO A 7 20.59 -5.07 -7.99
N ASN A 8 21.91 -5.22 -8.21
CA ASN A 8 22.67 -4.31 -9.06
C ASN A 8 22.89 -4.89 -10.47
N CYS A 9 23.13 -6.19 -10.59
CA CYS A 9 23.51 -6.80 -11.87
C CYS A 9 22.61 -7.95 -12.34
N HIS A 10 21.53 -8.25 -11.61
CA HIS A 10 20.52 -9.27 -11.93
C HIS A 10 21.09 -10.66 -12.26
N LYS A 11 22.27 -10.99 -11.73
CA LYS A 11 22.83 -12.35 -11.82
C LYS A 11 22.44 -13.14 -10.58
N LEU A 12 22.17 -14.43 -10.79
CA LEU A 12 21.91 -15.36 -9.70
C LEU A 12 23.15 -15.51 -8.83
N ILE A 13 22.99 -15.29 -7.54
CA ILE A 13 24.04 -15.40 -6.52
C ILE A 13 23.46 -16.07 -5.27
N SER A 14 24.33 -16.56 -4.37
CA SER A 14 23.84 -17.05 -3.08
C SER A 14 23.46 -15.88 -2.17
N SER A 15 22.40 -16.05 -1.39
CA SER A 15 21.95 -15.04 -0.43
C SER A 15 22.92 -14.76 0.73
N ASN A 16 23.95 -15.59 0.92
CA ASN A 16 24.98 -15.42 1.94
C ASN A 16 26.26 -14.73 1.41
N GLU A 17 26.30 -14.34 0.14
CA GLU A 17 27.47 -13.64 -0.41
C GLU A 17 27.68 -12.29 0.31
N GLY A 18 28.87 -12.10 0.87
CA GLY A 18 29.29 -10.82 1.46
C GLY A 18 29.55 -9.73 0.41
N ARG A 19 29.83 -10.13 -0.84
CA ARG A 19 29.91 -9.27 -2.03
C ARG A 19 29.43 -10.06 -3.25
N CYS A 20 28.71 -9.41 -4.15
CA CYS A 20 28.34 -10.00 -5.43
C CYS A 20 29.61 -10.28 -6.24
N PRO A 21 29.85 -11.52 -6.71
CA PRO A 21 31.04 -11.87 -7.49
C PRO A 21 31.08 -11.21 -8.87
N PHE A 22 29.95 -10.71 -9.37
CA PHE A 22 29.84 -10.16 -10.73
C PHE A 22 29.99 -8.64 -10.80
N CYS A 23 29.44 -7.91 -9.82
CA CYS A 23 29.43 -6.44 -9.84
C CYS A 23 30.03 -5.80 -8.58
N GLY A 24 30.50 -6.60 -7.62
CA GLY A 24 31.12 -6.10 -6.40
C GLY A 24 30.15 -5.49 -5.38
N GLN A 25 28.84 -5.54 -5.63
CA GLN A 25 27.80 -5.06 -4.70
C GLN A 25 28.05 -5.65 -3.31
N VAL A 26 28.18 -4.81 -2.27
CA VAL A 26 28.45 -5.27 -0.90
C VAL A 26 27.17 -5.77 -0.25
N LYS A 27 27.24 -6.98 0.31
CA LYS A 27 26.15 -7.69 1.01
C LYS A 27 24.84 -7.67 0.21
N PRO A 28 24.82 -8.22 -1.02
CA PRO A 28 23.63 -8.22 -1.87
C PRO A 28 22.44 -8.92 -1.21
N GLY A 29 22.68 -9.92 -0.35
CA GLY A 29 21.64 -10.57 0.47
C GLY A 29 21.21 -9.82 1.74
N MET A 30 21.94 -8.77 2.15
CA MET A 30 21.59 -7.90 3.29
C MET A 30 21.27 -6.45 2.90
N TRP A 31 21.07 -6.18 1.62
CA TRP A 31 20.72 -4.83 1.18
C TRP A 31 19.24 -4.55 1.52
N GLY A 32 19.02 -3.91 2.67
CA GLY A 32 17.70 -3.55 3.22
C GLY A 32 17.36 -4.33 4.50
N LEU A 33 16.55 -3.70 5.37
CA LEU A 33 16.00 -4.24 6.64
C LEU A 33 15.34 -5.63 6.51
N THR A 34 15.06 -6.07 5.28
CA THR A 34 14.62 -7.40 4.87
C THR A 34 15.46 -8.55 5.46
N SER A 35 16.78 -8.38 5.65
CA SER A 35 17.63 -9.42 6.26
C SER A 35 17.47 -9.57 7.77
N GLN A 36 17.11 -8.50 8.48
CA GLN A 36 16.83 -8.55 9.92
C GLN A 36 15.45 -9.19 10.19
N PHE A 37 14.44 -8.86 9.39
CA PHE A 37 13.12 -9.50 9.47
C PHE A 37 13.15 -10.99 9.09
N ARG A 38 13.95 -11.38 8.09
CA ARG A 38 14.15 -12.79 7.74
C ARG A 38 14.83 -13.59 8.86
N LYS A 39 15.70 -12.97 9.66
CA LYS A 39 16.29 -13.59 10.87
C LYS A 39 15.27 -13.80 11.98
N LEU A 40 14.18 -13.03 12.00
CA LEU A 40 13.07 -13.18 12.94
C LEU A 40 12.07 -14.27 12.51
N GLY A 41 12.28 -14.95 11.38
CA GLY A 41 11.37 -15.97 10.85
C GLY A 41 10.04 -15.42 10.33
N LEU A 42 9.91 -14.10 10.18
CA LEU A 42 8.71 -13.44 9.72
C LEU A 42 8.74 -13.25 8.20
N GLU A 43 8.27 -14.25 7.45
CA GLU A 43 7.95 -14.11 6.02
C GLU A 43 6.60 -13.37 5.87
N ILE A 44 6.62 -12.06 6.11
CA ILE A 44 5.40 -11.24 6.04
C ILE A 44 5.01 -11.02 4.56
N ASN A 45 3.88 -11.60 4.16
CA ASN A 45 3.26 -11.34 2.87
C ASN A 45 2.50 -9.99 2.91
N PHE A 46 3.20 -8.90 2.62
CA PHE A 46 2.61 -7.55 2.66
C PHE A 46 1.38 -7.37 1.76
N PRO A 47 1.34 -7.87 0.50
CA PRO A 47 0.13 -7.81 -0.31
C PRO A 47 -1.09 -8.43 0.37
N TYR A 48 -0.91 -9.58 1.03
CA TYR A 48 -1.96 -10.22 1.80
C TYR A 48 -2.36 -9.39 3.02
N VAL A 49 -1.39 -8.88 3.80
CA VAL A 49 -1.66 -8.03 4.98
C VAL A 49 -2.43 -6.78 4.60
N ILE A 50 -2.02 -6.08 3.53
CA ILE A 50 -2.73 -4.91 3.01
C ILE A 50 -4.18 -5.27 2.66
N THR A 51 -4.38 -6.40 1.97
CA THR A 51 -5.72 -6.86 1.56
C THR A 51 -6.62 -7.14 2.77
N VAL A 52 -6.10 -7.83 3.79
CA VAL A 52 -6.84 -8.14 5.01
C VAL A 52 -7.18 -6.88 5.80
N VAL A 53 -6.22 -5.95 5.97
CA VAL A 53 -6.44 -4.70 6.70
C VAL A 53 -7.48 -3.83 5.99
N CYS A 54 -7.36 -3.65 4.68
CA CYS A 54 -8.35 -2.88 3.90
C CYS A 54 -9.74 -3.52 3.96
N GLY A 55 -9.82 -4.85 3.82
CA GLY A 55 -11.08 -5.59 3.92
C GLY A 55 -11.72 -5.46 5.30
N PHE A 56 -10.93 -5.62 6.36
CA PHE A 56 -11.38 -5.46 7.74
C PHE A 56 -11.92 -4.05 8.01
N LEU A 57 -11.16 -3.00 7.64
CA LEU A 57 -11.58 -1.62 7.86
C LEU A 57 -12.82 -1.25 7.03
N TYR A 58 -12.93 -1.76 5.81
CA TYR A 58 -14.12 -1.56 4.99
C TYR A 58 -15.37 -2.20 5.60
N VAL A 59 -15.28 -3.47 6.04
CA VAL A 59 -16.38 -4.15 6.72
C VAL A 59 -16.73 -3.46 8.03
N LEU A 60 -15.73 -3.04 8.81
CA LEU A 60 -15.94 -2.28 10.04
C LEU A 60 -16.70 -0.97 9.75
N GLY A 61 -16.33 -0.25 8.70
CA GLY A 61 -17.03 0.96 8.29
C GLY A 61 -18.50 0.71 7.93
N LEU A 62 -18.81 -0.39 7.25
CA LEU A 62 -20.20 -0.78 6.94
C LEU A 62 -21.00 -1.17 8.20
N VAL A 63 -20.34 -1.84 9.15
CA VAL A 63 -20.97 -2.26 10.42
C VAL A 63 -21.25 -1.06 11.33
N MET A 64 -20.41 -0.03 11.29
CA MET A 64 -20.58 1.18 12.09
C MET A 64 -21.77 2.04 11.66
N ASP A 65 -22.16 1.99 10.37
CA ASP A 65 -23.34 2.68 9.85
C ASP A 65 -24.05 1.81 8.79
N PRO A 66 -24.87 0.84 9.23
CA PRO A 66 -25.58 -0.07 8.33
C PRO A 66 -26.64 0.65 7.48
N ASP A 67 -27.19 1.77 7.97
CA ASP A 67 -28.23 2.50 7.27
C ASP A 67 -27.70 3.14 5.98
N ALA A 68 -26.42 3.53 5.95
CA ALA A 68 -25.74 4.06 4.77
C ALA A 68 -25.66 3.05 3.60
N ILE A 69 -25.75 1.74 3.87
CA ILE A 69 -25.65 0.68 2.85
C ILE A 69 -26.78 0.79 1.82
N PHE A 70 -27.98 1.16 2.26
CA PHE A 70 -29.20 1.16 1.44
C PHE A 70 -29.56 2.54 0.88
N GLN A 71 -28.76 3.57 1.17
CA GLN A 71 -29.06 4.95 0.76
C GLN A 71 -28.60 5.28 -0.67
N SER A 72 -27.70 4.48 -1.24
CA SER A 72 -27.08 4.75 -2.54
C SER A 72 -27.63 3.84 -3.65
N PHE A 73 -28.24 4.41 -4.69
CA PHE A 73 -28.56 3.70 -5.94
C PHE A 73 -27.50 3.88 -7.03
N ASP A 74 -26.41 4.60 -6.73
CA ASP A 74 -25.28 4.81 -7.62
C ASP A 74 -24.31 3.64 -7.54
N LEU A 75 -23.89 3.12 -8.71
CA LEU A 75 -23.01 1.95 -8.83
C LEU A 75 -21.68 2.16 -8.09
N PHE A 76 -21.12 3.37 -8.11
CA PHE A 76 -19.86 3.69 -7.43
C PHE A 76 -19.99 3.89 -5.92
N ARG A 77 -21.21 4.12 -5.43
CA ARG A 77 -21.54 4.29 -4.00
C ARG A 77 -22.30 3.08 -3.42
N PHE A 78 -22.42 1.99 -4.18
CA PHE A 78 -23.00 0.75 -3.69
C PHE A 78 -22.14 0.18 -2.55
N LEU A 79 -22.79 -0.16 -1.42
CA LEU A 79 -22.14 -0.56 -0.16
C LEU A 79 -21.00 0.40 0.22
N SER A 80 -21.29 1.71 0.26
CA SER A 80 -20.35 2.71 0.76
C SER A 80 -20.56 2.96 2.26
N PRO A 81 -19.52 2.88 3.10
CA PRO A 81 -19.57 3.44 4.45
C PRO A 81 -19.86 4.95 4.37
N SER A 82 -20.55 5.51 5.36
CA SER A 82 -20.87 6.94 5.35
C SER A 82 -19.63 7.83 5.48
N GLY A 83 -19.75 9.06 4.97
CA GLY A 83 -18.69 10.07 5.05
C GLY A 83 -18.30 10.41 6.49
N SER A 84 -19.27 10.38 7.42
CA SER A 84 -19.03 10.59 8.85
C SER A 84 -18.20 9.46 9.46
N VAL A 85 -18.54 8.20 9.19
CA VAL A 85 -17.77 7.04 9.67
C VAL A 85 -16.37 7.04 9.09
N THR A 86 -16.22 7.24 7.78
CA THR A 86 -14.89 7.28 7.16
C THR A 86 -14.04 8.45 7.67
N LEU A 87 -14.64 9.60 7.97
CA LEU A 87 -13.95 10.71 8.63
C LEU A 87 -13.45 10.33 10.03
N GLN A 88 -14.29 9.69 10.84
CA GLN A 88 -13.90 9.19 12.17
C GLN A 88 -12.78 8.14 12.11
N MET A 89 -12.80 7.29 11.07
CA MET A 89 -11.78 6.26 10.84
C MET A 89 -10.48 6.82 10.23
N GLY A 90 -10.44 8.12 9.87
CA GLY A 90 -9.24 8.79 9.39
C GLY A 90 -9.17 8.98 7.89
N MET A 91 -10.30 9.28 7.22
CA MET A 91 -10.32 9.87 5.87
C MET A 91 -9.49 11.15 5.84
N THR A 92 -8.85 11.43 4.71
CA THR A 92 -7.93 12.56 4.55
C THR A 92 -8.45 13.61 3.57
N GLY A 93 -7.71 14.69 3.37
CA GLY A 93 -8.07 15.81 2.49
C GLY A 93 -7.72 17.15 3.10
N VAL A 94 -8.08 18.24 2.42
CA VAL A 94 -7.84 19.60 2.91
C VAL A 94 -8.47 19.81 4.29
N VAL A 95 -9.70 19.32 4.51
CA VAL A 95 -10.38 19.54 5.79
C VAL A 95 -9.66 18.81 6.94
N PRO A 96 -9.41 17.48 6.90
CA PRO A 96 -8.71 16.81 7.98
C PRO A 96 -7.27 17.32 8.18
N VAL A 97 -6.52 17.53 7.10
CA VAL A 97 -5.09 17.84 7.20
C VAL A 97 -4.84 19.31 7.54
N MET A 98 -5.47 20.24 6.80
CA MET A 98 -5.16 21.66 6.90
C MET A 98 -6.02 22.39 7.94
N LEU A 99 -7.30 22.01 8.07
CA LEU A 99 -8.22 22.70 8.99
C LEU A 99 -8.27 22.07 10.38
N GLN A 100 -8.11 20.75 10.47
CA GLN A 100 -8.17 20.01 11.75
C GLN A 100 -6.79 19.61 12.29
N GLY A 101 -5.72 19.75 11.49
CA GLY A 101 -4.36 19.38 11.90
C GLY A 101 -4.12 17.87 11.99
N HIS A 102 -4.99 17.04 11.41
CA HIS A 102 -4.93 15.59 11.50
C HIS A 102 -3.95 14.99 10.47
N TRP A 103 -2.67 15.34 10.53
CA TRP A 103 -1.66 14.88 9.54
C TRP A 103 -1.55 13.36 9.41
N TRP A 104 -1.90 12.60 10.45
CA TRP A 104 -1.89 11.14 10.43
C TRP A 104 -2.91 10.55 9.44
N THR A 105 -3.93 11.32 9.02
CA THR A 105 -4.92 10.85 8.04
C THR A 105 -4.31 10.57 6.68
N LEU A 106 -3.17 11.20 6.34
CA LEU A 106 -2.40 10.89 5.14
C LEU A 106 -1.93 9.42 5.10
N ILE A 107 -1.81 8.77 6.25
CA ILE A 107 -1.42 7.36 6.36
C ILE A 107 -2.66 6.47 6.48
N THR A 108 -3.58 6.80 7.39
CA THR A 108 -4.75 5.95 7.65
C THR A 108 -5.68 5.86 6.44
N ALA A 109 -5.86 6.95 5.70
CA ALA A 109 -6.76 7.00 4.55
C ALA A 109 -6.32 6.06 3.40
N ILE A 110 -5.06 5.61 3.37
CA ILE A 110 -4.56 4.64 2.37
C ILE A 110 -5.36 3.33 2.44
N TYR A 111 -5.79 2.95 3.64
CA TYR A 111 -6.44 1.66 3.88
C TYR A 111 -7.97 1.73 3.89
N LEU A 112 -8.55 2.93 3.86
CA LEU A 112 -10.00 3.14 3.86
C LEU A 112 -10.55 3.11 2.44
N HIS A 113 -11.79 2.64 2.27
CA HIS A 113 -12.44 2.53 0.97
C HIS A 113 -13.91 2.97 1.06
N GLY A 114 -14.37 3.70 0.04
CA GLY A 114 -15.67 4.38 0.02
C GLY A 114 -16.76 3.66 -0.78
N GLY A 115 -16.59 2.39 -1.13
CA GLY A 115 -17.57 1.63 -1.92
C GLY A 115 -17.06 0.28 -2.37
N LEU A 116 -17.98 -0.62 -2.74
CA LEU A 116 -17.65 -2.01 -3.08
C LEU A 116 -16.72 -2.12 -4.30
N LEU A 117 -17.05 -1.44 -5.39
CA LEU A 117 -16.20 -1.44 -6.59
C LEU A 117 -14.85 -0.81 -6.30
N HIS A 118 -14.82 0.23 -5.48
CA HIS A 118 -13.60 0.92 -5.12
C HIS A 118 -12.63 -0.03 -4.39
N ILE A 119 -13.08 -0.77 -3.37
CA ILE A 119 -12.22 -1.77 -2.72
C ILE A 119 -11.89 -2.95 -3.62
N LEU A 120 -12.86 -3.45 -4.39
CA LEU A 120 -12.66 -4.58 -5.31
C LEU A 120 -11.50 -4.33 -6.27
N PHE A 121 -11.51 -3.19 -6.97
CA PHE A 121 -10.47 -2.87 -7.95
C PHE A 121 -9.13 -2.59 -7.29
N ASN A 122 -9.09 -1.88 -6.15
CA ASN A 122 -7.83 -1.66 -5.45
C ASN A 122 -7.19 -2.98 -5.00
N MET A 123 -7.97 -3.87 -4.39
CA MET A 123 -7.44 -5.15 -3.90
C MET A 123 -7.08 -6.12 -5.04
N MET A 124 -7.80 -6.05 -6.17
CA MET A 124 -7.40 -6.74 -7.39
C MET A 124 -6.00 -6.30 -7.85
N TRP A 125 -5.74 -5.00 -7.92
CA TRP A 125 -4.44 -4.48 -8.32
C TRP A 125 -3.33 -4.74 -7.29
N VAL A 126 -3.63 -4.64 -5.99
CA VAL A 126 -2.67 -5.04 -4.93
C VAL A 126 -2.30 -6.51 -5.07
N ARG A 127 -3.26 -7.39 -5.39
CA ARG A 127 -2.99 -8.82 -5.59
C ARG A 127 -2.22 -9.11 -6.87
N GLN A 128 -2.36 -8.30 -7.92
CA GLN A 128 -1.64 -8.48 -9.18
C GLN A 128 -0.22 -7.89 -9.12
N LEU A 129 -0.07 -6.64 -8.69
CA LEU A 129 1.22 -5.93 -8.65
C LEU A 129 2.04 -6.27 -7.41
N GLY A 130 1.39 -6.60 -6.30
CA GLY A 130 2.06 -6.83 -5.02
C GLY A 130 3.08 -7.97 -5.08
N PRO A 131 2.71 -9.19 -5.53
CA PRO A 131 3.68 -10.28 -5.68
C PRO A 131 4.84 -9.93 -6.62
N MET A 132 4.54 -9.35 -7.78
CA MET A 132 5.54 -8.92 -8.76
C MET A 132 6.55 -7.93 -8.16
N VAL A 133 6.08 -6.85 -7.51
CA VAL A 133 6.95 -5.86 -6.88
C VAL A 133 7.68 -6.45 -5.67
N SER A 134 7.05 -7.36 -4.92
CA SER A 134 7.68 -8.06 -3.80
C SER A 134 8.83 -8.96 -4.27
N GLU A 135 8.71 -9.59 -5.44
CA GLU A 135 9.77 -10.40 -6.03
C GLU A 135 10.93 -9.54 -6.55
N LEU A 136 10.62 -8.40 -7.19
CA LEU A 136 11.63 -7.48 -7.73
C LEU A 136 12.41 -6.75 -6.63
N PHE A 137 11.73 -6.23 -5.61
CA PHE A 137 12.33 -5.33 -4.62
C PHE A 137 12.43 -5.92 -3.21
N GLY A 138 11.72 -7.01 -2.94
CA GLY A 138 11.56 -7.59 -1.61
C GLY A 138 10.36 -7.01 -0.84
N PRO A 139 9.85 -7.76 0.14
CA PRO A 139 8.59 -7.46 0.85
C PRO A 139 8.59 -6.09 1.55
N PHE A 140 9.70 -5.75 2.22
CA PHE A 140 9.77 -4.48 2.97
C PHE A 140 9.84 -3.26 2.05
N ARG A 141 10.51 -3.36 0.90
CA ARG A 141 10.58 -2.26 -0.06
C ARG A 141 9.24 -2.03 -0.73
N LEU A 142 8.49 -3.10 -1.03
CA LEU A 142 7.10 -2.98 -1.45
C LEU A 142 6.30 -2.16 -0.44
N PHE A 143 6.41 -2.47 0.86
CA PHE A 143 5.69 -1.73 1.91
C PHE A 143 6.06 -0.24 1.92
N ILE A 144 7.35 0.10 1.78
CA ILE A 144 7.80 1.48 1.69
C ILE A 144 7.24 2.16 0.44
N ILE A 145 7.38 1.55 -0.74
CA ILE A 145 6.88 2.11 -2.00
C ILE A 145 5.37 2.36 -1.89
N PHE A 146 4.62 1.37 -1.42
CA PHE A 146 3.19 1.46 -1.21
C PHE A 146 2.82 2.62 -0.26
N SER A 147 3.46 2.70 0.90
CA SER A 147 3.14 3.72 1.91
C SER A 147 3.53 5.12 1.45
N VAL A 148 4.75 5.29 0.94
CA VAL A 148 5.26 6.60 0.49
C VAL A 148 4.46 7.11 -0.69
N SER A 149 4.18 6.29 -1.70
CA SER A 149 3.37 6.70 -2.86
C SER A 149 1.93 7.07 -2.48
N GLY A 150 1.34 6.38 -1.50
CA GLY A 150 0.02 6.76 -0.97
C GLY A 150 0.05 8.12 -0.27
N ILE A 151 1.00 8.32 0.63
CA ILE A 151 1.18 9.59 1.36
C ILE A 151 1.42 10.75 0.38
N THR A 152 2.33 10.58 -0.59
CA THR A 152 2.62 11.64 -1.56
C THR A 152 1.44 11.92 -2.48
N GLY A 153 0.68 10.89 -2.88
CA GLY A 153 -0.57 11.05 -3.62
C GLY A 153 -1.62 11.85 -2.85
N PHE A 154 -1.75 11.64 -1.54
CA PHE A 154 -2.64 12.44 -0.70
C PHE A 154 -2.14 13.85 -0.46
N ILE A 155 -0.82 14.05 -0.27
CA ILE A 155 -0.25 15.40 -0.20
C ILE A 155 -0.56 16.17 -1.48
N ALA A 156 -0.36 15.55 -2.65
CA ALA A 156 -0.74 16.17 -3.93
C ALA A 156 -2.24 16.50 -3.98
N SER A 157 -3.10 15.59 -3.54
CA SER A 157 -4.56 15.82 -3.49
C SER A 157 -4.95 16.99 -2.61
N VAL A 158 -4.30 17.13 -1.44
CA VAL A 158 -4.49 18.26 -0.51
C VAL A 158 -4.03 19.57 -1.16
N LEU A 159 -2.85 19.59 -1.77
CA LEU A 159 -2.32 20.76 -2.46
C LEU A 159 -3.20 21.19 -3.65
N MET A 160 -3.88 20.23 -4.29
CA MET A 160 -4.86 20.49 -5.36
C MET A 160 -6.25 20.90 -4.87
N GLY A 161 -6.45 21.06 -3.55
CA GLY A 161 -7.72 21.53 -2.99
C GLY A 161 -8.79 20.46 -2.76
N THR A 162 -8.43 19.17 -2.79
CA THR A 162 -9.40 18.09 -2.57
C THR A 162 -9.87 18.06 -1.11
N ALA A 163 -11.13 18.41 -0.88
CA ALA A 163 -11.69 18.54 0.48
C ALA A 163 -11.61 17.24 1.30
N TYR A 164 -12.00 16.12 0.67
CA TYR A 164 -12.03 14.79 1.27
C TYR A 164 -11.63 13.72 0.24
N THR A 165 -10.81 12.76 0.65
CA THR A 165 -10.36 11.65 -0.19
C THR A 165 -9.84 10.48 0.66
N LEU A 166 -9.87 9.27 0.11
CA LEU A 166 -9.39 8.03 0.72
C LEU A 166 -9.14 6.97 -0.37
N GLY A 167 -8.43 5.90 -0.01
CA GLY A 167 -8.17 4.76 -0.90
C GLY A 167 -6.69 4.45 -1.11
N ALA A 168 -6.42 3.23 -1.54
CA ALA A 168 -5.07 2.72 -1.83
C ALA A 168 -4.56 3.09 -3.24
N SER A 169 -5.32 3.83 -4.04
CA SER A 169 -5.05 4.04 -5.46
C SER A 169 -3.71 4.72 -5.72
N GLY A 170 -3.36 5.76 -4.96
CA GLY A 170 -2.04 6.42 -5.05
C GLY A 170 -0.88 5.46 -4.77
N SER A 171 -1.05 4.57 -3.78
CA SER A 171 -0.08 3.52 -3.47
C SER A 171 0.06 2.51 -4.61
N ILE A 172 -1.05 2.11 -5.22
CA ILE A 172 -1.08 1.17 -6.36
C ILE A 172 -0.40 1.77 -7.60
N PHE A 173 -0.65 3.04 -7.92
CA PHE A 173 0.06 3.72 -9.00
C PHE A 173 1.58 3.80 -8.72
N GLY A 174 1.97 3.96 -7.45
CA GLY A 174 3.36 3.84 -7.03
C GLY A 174 3.97 2.46 -7.31
N LEU A 175 3.25 1.38 -6.97
CA LEU A 175 3.66 0.01 -7.29
C LEU A 175 3.77 -0.21 -8.81
N LEU A 176 2.79 0.27 -9.57
CA LEU A 176 2.78 0.17 -11.03
C LEU A 176 3.97 0.92 -11.64
N ALA A 177 4.25 2.14 -11.18
CA ALA A 177 5.40 2.91 -11.64
C ALA A 177 6.72 2.21 -11.32
N ALA A 178 6.87 1.64 -10.12
CA ALA A 178 8.04 0.86 -9.75
C ALA A 178 8.22 -0.39 -10.64
N ALA A 179 7.12 -1.08 -10.97
CA ALA A 179 7.14 -2.22 -11.88
C ALA A 179 7.50 -1.83 -13.32
N ILE A 180 7.02 -0.70 -13.83
CA ILE A 180 7.32 -0.26 -15.20
C ILE A 180 8.77 0.21 -15.35
N VAL A 181 9.30 0.91 -14.35
CA VAL A 181 10.65 1.52 -14.44
C VAL A 181 11.76 0.49 -14.21
N TYR A 182 11.50 -0.56 -13.42
CA TYR A 182 12.53 -1.49 -12.96
C TYR A 182 12.19 -2.99 -13.15
N GLY A 183 10.99 -3.32 -13.63
CA GLY A 183 10.59 -4.68 -14.00
C GLY A 183 10.89 -4.97 -15.46
#